data_AF-A0A7X9A5L1-F1
#
_entry.id   AF-A0A7X9A5L1-F1
#
_cell.length_a   1.000
_cell.length_b   1.000
_cell.length_c   1.000
_cell.angle_alpha   90.00
_cell.angle_beta   90.00
_cell.angle_gamma   90.00
#
_symmetry.space_group_name_H-M   'P 1'
#
loop_
_entity.id
_entity.type
_entity.pdbx_description
1 polymer ?
#
loop_
_entity_poly.entity_id
_entity_poly.type
_entity_poly.pdbx_seq_one_letter_code
_entity_poly.pdbx_strand_id
1 'polypeptide(L)'
;LAFKTPLLESATTLFFVDDYLFERIWTSPDRYLNQLSQFAGIIMPDFSVYINFPIVLQAYSVFKSRVLAAYYSSRGITVIPNVTWSDKESLE
;
A
#
# COMPACT_ATOMS: atom_id res chain seq x y z
N LEU A 1 -28.08 6.81 -9.65
CA LEU A 1 -27.26 7.97 -9.23
C LEU A 1 -26.25 7.49 -8.21
N ALA A 2 -24.96 7.46 -8.55
CA ALA A 2 -23.92 7.20 -7.58
C ALA A 2 -23.78 8.46 -6.71
N PHE A 3 -24.09 8.35 -5.42
CA PHE A 3 -23.76 9.38 -4.45
C PHE A 3 -22.22 9.44 -4.37
N LYS A 4 -21.60 10.36 -5.13
CA LYS A 4 -20.20 10.73 -4.90
C LYS A 4 -20.17 11.39 -3.52
N THR A 5 -19.73 10.65 -2.51
CA THR A 5 -19.60 11.17 -1.15
C THR A 5 -18.52 12.26 -1.18
N PRO A 6 -18.84 13.54 -0.92
CA PRO A 6 -17.89 14.65 -1.07
C PRO A 6 -16.67 14.56 -0.13
N LEU A 7 -16.73 13.68 0.87
CA LEU A 7 -15.62 13.39 1.79
C LEU A 7 -14.46 12.63 1.13
N LEU A 8 -14.68 11.92 0.01
CA LEU A 8 -13.64 11.12 -0.65
C LEU A 8 -12.56 11.99 -1.31
N GLU A 9 -12.95 13.16 -1.81
CA GLU A 9 -12.03 14.08 -2.51
C GLU A 9 -11.00 14.73 -1.57
N SER A 10 -11.20 14.64 -0.25
CA SER A 10 -10.25 15.09 0.77
C SER A 10 -9.75 13.97 1.70
N ALA A 11 -10.21 12.73 1.52
CA ALA A 11 -9.80 11.59 2.33
C ALA A 11 -8.63 10.83 1.69
N THR A 12 -7.64 10.48 2.51
CA THR A 12 -6.58 9.53 2.16
C THR A 12 -6.96 8.16 2.71
N THR A 13 -6.90 7.11 1.88
CA THR A 13 -7.15 5.74 2.37
C THR A 13 -5.91 5.17 3.05
N LEU A 14 -6.10 4.71 4.29
CA LEU A 14 -5.13 3.94 5.06
C LEU A 14 -5.27 2.45 4.76
N PHE A 15 -4.14 1.82 4.45
CA PHE A 15 -4.00 0.39 4.23
C PHE A 15 -3.42 -0.25 5.49
N PHE A 16 -4.25 -0.68 6.44
CA PHE A 16 -3.78 -1.27 7.71
C PHE A 16 -4.61 -2.49 8.15
N VAL A 17 -5.12 -3.29 7.20
CA VAL A 17 -5.93 -4.47 7.54
C VAL A 17 -5.54 -5.65 6.67
N ASP A 18 -5.04 -6.69 7.35
CA ASP A 18 -4.84 -8.08 6.94
C ASP A 18 -4.05 -8.29 5.63
N ASP A 19 -2.87 -8.90 5.72
CA ASP A 19 -1.98 -9.22 4.60
C ASP A 19 -2.70 -9.93 3.44
N TYR A 20 -3.77 -10.66 3.73
CA TYR A 20 -4.60 -11.30 2.72
C TYR A 20 -5.24 -10.30 1.72
N LEU A 21 -5.64 -9.11 2.17
CA LEU A 21 -6.15 -8.06 1.29
C LEU A 21 -5.00 -7.45 0.47
N PHE A 22 -3.79 -7.41 1.02
CA PHE A 22 -2.62 -6.93 0.30
C PHE A 22 -2.13 -7.86 -0.79
N GLU A 23 -2.22 -9.18 -0.57
CA GLU A 23 -1.88 -10.14 -1.61
C GLU A 23 -2.77 -9.98 -2.86
N ARG A 24 -4.02 -9.54 -2.70
CA ARG A 24 -4.92 -9.26 -3.83
C ARG A 24 -4.47 -8.06 -4.65
N ILE A 25 -4.02 -6.98 -4.01
CA ILE A 25 -3.51 -5.80 -4.73
C ILE A 25 -2.12 -6.08 -5.33
N TRP A 26 -1.32 -6.94 -4.71
CA TRP A 26 -0.03 -7.38 -5.26
C TRP A 26 -0.19 -8.25 -6.51
N THR A 27 -1.12 -9.22 -6.45
CA THR A 27 -1.39 -10.13 -7.57
C THR A 27 -2.20 -9.49 -8.70
N SER A 28 -2.95 -8.42 -8.42
CA SER A 28 -3.80 -7.75 -9.42
C SER A 28 -3.90 -6.24 -9.17
N PRO A 29 -2.79 -5.48 -9.30
CA PRO A 29 -2.75 -4.06 -8.94
C PRO A 29 -3.69 -3.20 -9.81
N ASP A 30 -3.85 -3.54 -11.08
CA ASP A 30 -4.69 -2.79 -12.01
C ASP A 30 -6.17 -2.78 -11.65
N ARG A 31 -6.65 -3.86 -11.01
CA ARG A 31 -8.06 -4.02 -10.67
C ARG A 31 -8.57 -2.90 -9.78
N TYR A 32 -7.69 -2.28 -8.99
CA TYR A 32 -8.05 -1.30 -7.98
C TYR A 32 -7.83 0.14 -8.42
N LEU A 33 -7.22 0.40 -9.58
CA LEU A 33 -6.89 1.76 -10.05
C LEU A 33 -8.09 2.69 -10.05
N ASN A 34 -9.21 2.26 -10.63
CA ASN A 34 -10.45 3.05 -10.72
C ASN A 34 -11.07 3.35 -9.34
N GLN A 35 -10.80 2.53 -8.33
CA GLN A 35 -11.30 2.73 -6.97
C GLN A 35 -10.37 3.67 -6.22
N LEU A 36 -9.05 3.42 -6.29
CA LEU A 36 -8.03 4.21 -5.62
C LEU A 36 -7.94 5.64 -6.18
N SER A 37 -8.23 5.85 -7.46
CA SER A 37 -8.24 7.18 -8.08
C SER A 37 -9.42 8.07 -7.63
N GLN A 38 -10.37 7.55 -6.85
CA GLN A 38 -11.49 8.33 -6.33
C GLN A 38 -11.13 9.09 -5.05
N PHE A 39 -9.99 8.76 -4.44
CA PHE A 39 -9.46 9.39 -3.23
C PHE A 39 -8.47 10.50 -3.59
N ALA A 40 -8.22 11.42 -2.65
CA ALA A 40 -7.18 12.44 -2.81
C ALA A 40 -5.77 11.83 -2.97
N GLY A 41 -5.58 10.65 -2.39
CA GLY A 41 -4.37 9.86 -2.45
C GLY A 41 -4.50 8.62 -1.59
N ILE A 42 -3.45 7.80 -1.63
CA ILE A 42 -3.31 6.61 -0.79
C ILE A 42 -2.05 6.71 0.06
N ILE A 43 -2.05 6.07 1.22
CA ILE A 43 -0.78 5.77 1.89
C ILE A 43 -0.16 4.55 1.19
N MET A 44 1.17 4.47 1.13
CA MET A 44 1.87 3.28 0.63
C MET A 44 1.28 2.02 1.30
N PRO A 45 0.90 0.99 0.51
CA PRO A 45 0.46 -0.27 1.07
C PRO A 45 1.54 -0.87 1.96
N ASP A 46 1.18 -1.27 3.16
CA ASP A 46 2.14 -1.70 4.18
C ASP A 46 1.98 -3.19 4.47
N PHE A 47 2.79 -4.02 3.80
CA PHE A 47 2.88 -5.44 4.14
C PHE A 47 3.51 -5.64 5.50
N SER A 48 2.91 -6.50 6.31
CA SER A 48 3.41 -6.78 7.65
C SER A 48 4.85 -7.30 7.61
N VAL A 49 5.71 -6.69 8.41
CA VAL A 49 7.09 -7.13 8.65
C VAL A 49 7.13 -7.77 10.04
N TYR A 50 7.00 -9.09 10.07
CA TYR A 50 7.03 -9.84 11.33
C TYR A 50 8.47 -10.08 11.79
N ILE A 51 8.80 -9.65 13.01
CA ILE A 51 10.15 -9.75 13.59
C ILE A 51 10.67 -11.21 13.61
N ASN A 52 9.77 -12.18 13.77
CA ASN A 52 10.11 -13.60 13.81
C ASN A 52 10.26 -14.25 12.42
N PHE A 53 10.07 -13.52 11.32
CA PHE A 53 10.24 -14.06 9.97
C PHE A 53 11.71 -14.01 9.54
N PRO A 54 12.17 -14.92 8.66
CA PRO A 54 13.48 -14.80 8.02
C PRO A 54 13.66 -13.43 7.36
N ILE A 55 14.86 -12.84 7.46
CA ILE A 55 15.18 -11.50 6.91
C ILE A 55 14.78 -11.36 5.43
N VAL A 56 14.90 -12.44 4.65
CA VAL A 56 14.48 -12.47 3.23
C VAL A 56 12.98 -12.19 3.07
N LEU A 57 12.13 -12.75 3.95
CA LEU A 57 10.69 -12.49 3.92
C LEU A 57 10.37 -11.08 4.40
N GLN A 58 11.11 -10.58 5.39
CA GLN A 58 10.98 -9.20 5.87
C GLN A 58 11.31 -8.20 4.74
N ALA A 59 12.45 -8.39 4.06
CA ALA A 59 12.86 -7.60 2.91
C ALA A 59 11.86 -7.72 1.75
N TYR A 60 11.30 -8.93 1.52
CA TYR A 60 10.28 -9.14 0.50
C TYR A 60 8.98 -8.38 0.78
N SER A 61 8.53 -8.32 2.03
CA SER A 61 7.37 -7.48 2.43
C SER A 61 7.63 -6.01 2.11
N VAL A 62 8.79 -5.47 2.52
CA VAL A 62 9.18 -4.07 2.25
C VAL A 62 9.27 -3.80 0.75
N PHE A 63 9.83 -4.75 -0.02
CA PHE A 63 9.91 -4.67 -1.47
C PHE A 63 8.52 -4.56 -2.11
N LYS A 64 7.57 -5.44 -1.74
CA LYS A 64 6.20 -5.40 -2.27
C LYS A 64 5.52 -4.05 -2.00
N SER A 65 5.64 -3.54 -0.78
CA SER A 65 5.11 -2.23 -0.38
C SER A 65 5.63 -1.11 -1.28
N ARG A 66 6.96 -1.04 -1.45
CA ARG A 66 7.63 0.00 -2.27
C ARG A 66 7.29 -0.11 -3.76
N VAL A 67 7.25 -1.33 -4.30
CA VAL A 67 6.90 -1.56 -5.71
C VAL A 67 5.46 -1.12 -5.99
N LEU A 68 4.50 -1.45 -5.13
CA LEU A 68 3.12 -1.00 -5.33
C LEU A 68 2.97 0.51 -5.20
N ALA A 69 3.69 1.16 -4.27
CA ALA A 69 3.71 2.61 -4.18
C ALA A 69 4.23 3.26 -5.47
N ALA A 70 5.37 2.79 -5.97
CA ALA A 70 5.93 3.26 -7.23
C ALA A 70 4.97 3.00 -8.41
N TYR A 71 4.34 1.82 -8.43
CA TYR A 71 3.37 1.44 -9.44
C TYR A 71 2.19 2.42 -9.47
N TYR A 72 1.51 2.62 -8.36
CA TYR A 72 0.35 3.51 -8.30
C TYR A 72 0.71 4.97 -8.55
N SER A 73 1.88 5.41 -8.05
CA SER A 73 2.39 6.75 -8.35
C SER A 73 2.62 6.95 -9.86
N SER A 74 3.17 5.95 -10.55
CA SER A 74 3.36 5.98 -12.01
C SER A 74 2.03 6.02 -12.80
N ARG A 75 0.92 5.64 -12.17
CA ARG A 75 -0.44 5.67 -12.75
C ARG A 75 -1.20 6.95 -12.40
N GLY A 76 -0.55 7.94 -11.79
CA GLY A 76 -1.12 9.24 -11.45
C GLY A 76 -1.88 9.28 -10.13
N ILE A 77 -1.76 8.25 -9.29
CA ILE A 77 -2.31 8.26 -7.93
C ILE A 77 -1.31 8.95 -7.01
N THR A 78 -1.75 9.92 -6.21
CA THR A 78 -0.92 10.49 -5.15
C THR A 78 -0.66 9.43 -4.09
N VAL A 79 0.62 9.08 -3.88
CA VAL A 79 1.02 8.12 -2.86
C VAL A 79 1.83 8.83 -1.78
N ILE A 80 1.38 8.74 -0.53
CA ILE A 80 2.12 9.19 0.64
C ILE A 80 3.02 8.02 1.09
N PRO A 81 4.35 8.17 1.08
CA PRO A 81 5.24 7.10 1.51
C PRO A 81 5.02 6.78 2.99
N ASN A 82 5.04 5.50 3.33
CA ASN A 82 5.07 4.99 4.70
C ASN A 82 6.44 4.34 4.96
N VAL A 83 6.85 4.22 6.21
CA VAL A 83 8.07 3.52 6.59
C VAL A 83 7.72 2.50 7.65
N THR A 84 8.10 1.25 7.40
CA THR A 84 7.89 0.13 8.31
C THR A 84 9.21 -0.57 8.53
N TRP A 85 9.52 -0.80 9.80
CA TRP A 85 10.70 -1.51 10.26
C TRP A 85 10.27 -2.56 11.29
N SER A 86 11.06 -3.62 11.45
CA SER A 86 10.86 -4.68 12.45
C SER A 86 11.95 -4.63 13.53
N ASP A 87 13.21 -4.69 13.13
CA ASP A 87 14.39 -4.64 13.99
C ASP A 87 15.55 -3.84 13.34
N LYS A 88 16.71 -3.76 14.03
CA LYS A 88 17.89 -3.04 13.52
C LYS A 88 18.45 -3.63 12.22
N GLU A 89 18.24 -4.92 11.94
CA GLU A 89 18.73 -5.57 10.72
C GLU A 89 17.83 -5.26 9.52
N SER A 90 16.56 -4.90 9.76
CA SER A 90 15.62 -4.45 8.72
C SER A 90 15.86 -3.03 8.17
N LEU A 91 16.88 -2.32 8.66
CA LEU A 91 17.20 -0.94 8.28
C LEU A 91 17.97 -0.81 6.95
N GLU A 92 18.64 -1.88 6.49
CA GLU A 92 19.44 -1.87 5.25
C GLU A 92 18.59 -2.11 3.98
#